data_AF-A0A2V4NYL1-F1
#
_entry.id   AF-A0A2V4NYL1-F1
#
_cell.length_a   1.000
_cell.length_b   1.000
_cell.length_c   1.000
_cell.angle_alpha   90.00
_cell.angle_beta   90.00
_cell.angle_gamma   90.00
#
_symmetry.space_group_name_H-M   'P 1'
#
loop_
_entity.id
_entity.type
_entity.pdbx_description
1 polymer ?
#
loop_
_entity_poly.entity_id
_entity_poly.type
_entity_poly.pdbx_seq_one_letter_code
_entity_poly.pdbx_strand_id
1 'polypeptide(L)'
;MAFERKVPEGLWDNLSDSVISGERSVKDIADEYGITVSAVQKRIRQRREALGMPLAGPGHNLNSPAATSKALAKLKSENTEQKSTIEDLQRQLTTERRRSESAEASIADLQTTLEHFRGTLRAVM
;
A
#
# COMPACT_ATOMS: atom_id res chain seq x y z
N MET A 1 5.49 42.48 -23.67
CA MET A 1 6.55 41.55 -24.11
C MET A 1 6.74 40.52 -23.01
N ALA A 2 6.20 39.31 -23.15
CA ALA A 2 6.37 38.25 -22.15
C ALA A 2 7.67 37.50 -22.47
N PHE A 3 8.66 37.60 -21.59
CA PHE A 3 9.90 36.85 -21.67
C PHE A 3 9.60 35.38 -21.37
N GLU A 4 9.56 34.53 -22.40
CA GLU A 4 9.60 33.08 -22.21
C GLU A 4 10.98 32.71 -21.64
N ARG A 5 11.09 32.64 -20.31
CA ARG A 5 12.24 31.98 -19.67
C ARG A 5 12.10 30.49 -19.96
N LYS A 6 12.92 29.97 -20.88
CA LYS A 6 13.02 28.53 -21.14
C LYS A 6 13.46 27.83 -19.86
N VAL A 7 12.55 27.06 -19.25
CA VAL A 7 12.87 26.18 -18.13
C VAL A 7 13.77 25.05 -18.64
N PRO A 8 14.94 24.80 -18.03
CA PRO A 8 15.84 23.71 -18.42
C PRO A 8 15.14 22.35 -18.37
N GLU A 9 15.39 21.45 -19.34
CA GLU A 9 14.70 20.15 -19.44
C GLU A 9 14.82 19.30 -18.17
N GLY A 10 15.96 19.32 -17.47
CA GLY A 10 16.16 18.59 -16.21
C GLY A 10 15.43 19.19 -15.00
N LEU A 11 15.04 20.47 -15.05
CA LEU A 11 14.29 21.09 -13.96
C LEU A 11 12.81 20.65 -13.97
N TRP A 12 12.30 20.28 -15.14
CA TRP A 12 10.91 19.86 -15.31
C TRP A 12 10.56 18.58 -14.58
N ASP A 13 11.51 17.66 -14.46
CA ASP A 13 11.28 16.41 -13.74
C ASP A 13 11.06 16.70 -12.24
N ASN A 14 11.94 17.49 -11.63
CA ASN A 14 11.80 17.91 -10.23
C ASN A 14 10.51 18.72 -9.99
N LEU A 15 10.21 19.67 -10.87
CA LEU A 15 8.99 20.47 -10.76
C LEU A 15 7.73 19.63 -10.91
N SER A 16 7.73 18.66 -11.83
CA SER A 16 6.59 17.76 -12.02
C SER A 16 6.44 16.82 -10.83
N ASP A 17 7.54 16.29 -10.30
CA ASP A 17 7.55 15.38 -9.16
C ASP A 17 7.06 16.11 -7.88
N SER A 18 7.46 17.37 -7.65
CA SER A 18 6.92 18.20 -6.55
C SER A 18 5.43 18.53 -6.68
N VAL A 19 4.88 18.61 -7.90
CA VAL A 19 3.42 18.78 -8.07
C VAL A 19 2.69 17.45 -7.88
N ILE A 20 3.29 16.35 -8.31
CA ILE A 20 2.72 15.00 -8.14
C ILE A 20 2.70 14.61 -6.65
N SER A 21 3.73 14.99 -5.88
CA SER A 21 3.79 14.79 -4.42
C SER A 21 2.88 15.75 -3.63
N GLY A 22 2.43 16.85 -4.25
CA GLY A 22 1.56 17.85 -3.63
C GLY A 22 2.30 18.95 -2.87
N GLU A 23 3.62 19.03 -3.00
CA GLU A 23 4.45 20.08 -2.37
C GLU A 23 4.26 21.46 -3.01
N ARG A 24 3.94 21.51 -4.31
CA ARG A 24 3.76 22.76 -5.06
C ARG A 24 2.53 22.72 -5.94
N SER A 25 1.88 23.89 -6.10
CA SER A 25 0.78 24.04 -7.04
C SER A 25 1.29 24.29 -8.46
N VAL A 26 0.54 23.82 -9.45
CA VAL A 26 0.73 24.15 -10.87
C VAL A 26 0.78 25.66 -11.09
N LYS A 27 -0.03 26.41 -10.33
CA LYS A 27 -0.12 27.87 -10.44
C LYS A 27 1.16 28.55 -9.94
N ASP A 28 1.73 28.09 -8.83
CA ASP A 28 2.94 28.68 -8.26
C ASP A 28 4.13 28.52 -9.23
N ILE A 29 4.21 27.36 -9.90
CA ILE A 29 5.24 27.10 -10.91
C ILE A 29 5.02 27.96 -12.16
N ALA A 30 3.75 28.13 -12.58
CA ALA A 30 3.41 29.00 -13.70
C ALA A 30 3.84 30.45 -13.45
N ASP A 31 3.55 30.96 -12.25
CA ASP A 31 3.86 32.33 -11.85
C ASP A 31 5.37 32.56 -11.65
N GLU A 32 6.08 31.61 -11.03
CA GLU A 32 7.53 31.71 -10.75
C GLU A 32 8.39 31.67 -12.02
N TYR A 33 8.03 30.80 -12.98
CA TYR A 33 8.80 30.60 -14.20
C TYR A 33 8.24 31.37 -15.41
N GLY A 34 7.13 32.09 -15.24
CA GLY A 34 6.49 32.89 -16.30
C GLY A 34 5.96 32.03 -17.45
N ILE A 35 5.51 30.81 -17.15
CA ILE A 35 4.99 29.84 -18.12
C ILE A 35 3.49 29.65 -17.94
N THR A 36 2.79 29.23 -18.99
CA THR A 36 1.35 29.03 -18.89
C THR A 36 1.01 27.80 -18.03
N VAL A 37 -0.06 27.91 -17.24
CA VAL A 37 -0.62 26.80 -16.44
C VAL A 37 -0.83 25.55 -17.31
N SER A 38 -1.30 25.73 -18.55
CA SER A 38 -1.50 24.64 -19.51
C SER A 38 -0.20 23.92 -19.90
N ALA A 39 0.91 24.65 -20.04
CA ALA A 39 2.22 24.04 -20.32
C ALA A 39 2.70 23.17 -19.14
N VAL A 40 2.53 23.68 -17.91
CA VAL A 40 2.86 22.93 -16.69
C VAL A 40 1.99 21.68 -16.57
N GLN A 41 0.68 21.78 -16.79
CA GLN A 41 -0.23 20.63 -16.79
C GLN A 41 0.13 19.58 -17.84
N LYS A 42 0.50 20.02 -19.06
CA LYS A 42 0.94 19.11 -20.13
C LYS A 42 2.17 18.33 -19.70
N ARG A 43 3.14 18.98 -19.04
CA ARG A 43 4.37 18.33 -18.58
C ARG A 43 4.11 17.34 -17.44
N ILE A 44 3.27 17.71 -16.48
CA ILE A 44 2.86 16.80 -15.39
C ILE A 44 2.13 15.58 -15.94
N ARG A 45 1.27 15.75 -16.95
CA ARG A 45 0.60 14.62 -17.63
C ARG A 45 1.63 13.67 -18.25
N GLN A 46 2.60 14.20 -19.02
CA GLN A 46 3.67 13.38 -19.61
C GLN A 46 4.51 12.65 -18.55
N ARG A 47 4.81 13.31 -17.42
CA ARG A 47 5.54 12.69 -16.30
C ARG A 47 4.73 11.58 -15.63
N ARG A 48 3.44 11.77 -15.41
CA ARG A 48 2.54 10.73 -14.88
C ARG A 48 2.42 9.53 -15.83
N GLU A 49 2.36 9.77 -17.14
CA GLU A 49 2.40 8.72 -18.16
C GLU A 49 3.71 7.93 -18.09
N ALA A 50 4.85 8.60 -18.01
CA ALA A 50 6.17 7.96 -17.88
C ALA A 50 6.33 7.14 -16.59
N LEU A 51 5.68 7.56 -15.50
CA LEU A 51 5.65 6.84 -14.22
C LEU A 51 4.58 5.74 -14.15
N GLY A 52 3.77 5.55 -15.20
CA GLY A 52 2.66 4.59 -15.20
C GLY A 52 1.52 4.95 -14.23
N MET A 53 1.44 6.21 -13.78
CA MET A 53 0.39 6.67 -12.87
C MET A 53 -0.92 6.91 -13.62
N PRO A 54 -2.08 6.59 -13.01
CA PRO A 54 -3.37 6.85 -13.62
C PRO A 54 -3.55 8.35 -13.86
N LEU A 55 -3.74 8.71 -15.13
CA LEU A 55 -4.11 10.07 -15.50
C LEU A 55 -5.51 10.34 -14.97
N ALA A 56 -5.63 11.40 -14.16
CA ALA A 56 -6.94 11.96 -13.85
C ALA A 56 -7.63 12.29 -15.19
N GLY A 57 -8.70 11.56 -15.51
CA GLY A 57 -9.45 11.76 -16.73
C GLY A 57 -9.94 13.21 -16.87
N PRO A 58 -10.22 13.70 -18.09
CA PRO A 58 -10.79 15.03 -18.29
C PRO A 58 -12.11 15.12 -17.51
N GLY A 59 -12.13 15.89 -16.42
CA GLY A 59 -13.28 15.98 -15.49
C GLY A 59 -13.02 15.48 -14.06
N HIS A 60 -11.89 14.81 -13.79
CA HIS A 60 -11.48 14.49 -12.42
C HIS A 60 -10.87 15.72 -11.75
N ASN A 61 -11.72 16.58 -11.20
CA ASN A 61 -11.29 17.64 -10.30
C ASN A 61 -10.79 17.00 -8.98
N LEU A 62 -9.50 16.65 -8.93
CA LEU A 62 -8.81 16.22 -7.72
C LEU A 62 -8.78 17.31 -6.63
N ASN A 63 -9.11 18.56 -6.98
CA ASN A 63 -9.29 19.67 -6.05
C ASN A 63 -10.75 19.87 -5.62
N SER A 64 -11.68 18.95 -5.97
CA SER A 64 -13.03 18.99 -5.43
C SER A 64 -13.06 18.23 -4.10
N PRO A 65 -13.28 18.90 -2.95
CA PRO A 65 -13.33 18.25 -1.64
C PRO A 65 -14.38 17.12 -1.57
N ALA A 66 -15.40 17.14 -2.44
CA ALA A 66 -16.40 16.09 -2.52
C ALA A 66 -15.86 14.77 -3.11
N ALA A 67 -14.98 14.83 -4.11
CA ALA A 67 -14.42 13.63 -4.75
C ALA A 67 -13.37 12.96 -3.85
N THR A 68 -12.54 13.76 -3.18
CA THR A 68 -11.58 13.29 -2.18
C THR A 68 -12.29 12.76 -0.93
N SER A 69 -13.36 13.41 -0.45
CA SER A 69 -14.17 12.92 0.67
C SER A 69 -14.80 11.55 0.40
N LYS A 70 -15.37 11.34 -0.79
CA LYS A 70 -15.98 10.06 -1.17
C LYS A 70 -14.94 8.93 -1.29
N ALA A 71 -13.77 9.23 -1.89
CA ALA A 71 -12.67 8.26 -1.97
C ALA A 71 -12.12 7.91 -0.58
N LEU A 72 -11.99 8.91 0.31
CA LEU A 72 -11.48 8.73 1.66
C LEU A 72 -12.47 7.96 2.55
N ALA A 73 -13.78 8.16 2.36
CA ALA A 73 -14.82 7.36 3.02
C ALA A 73 -14.76 5.89 2.57
N LYS A 74 -14.58 5.64 1.27
CA LYS A 74 -14.44 4.27 0.73
C LYS A 74 -13.18 3.58 1.25
N LEU A 75 -12.04 4.29 1.27
CA LEU A 75 -10.80 3.75 1.83
C LEU A 75 -10.93 3.44 3.32
N LYS A 76 -11.66 4.27 4.08
CA LYS A 76 -11.92 3.99 5.50
C LYS A 76 -12.78 2.74 5.69
N SER A 77 -13.84 2.55 4.91
CA SER A 77 -14.67 1.34 5.01
C SER A 77 -13.89 0.09 4.64
N GLU A 78 -13.11 0.14 3.55
CA GLU A 78 -12.24 -0.98 3.14
C GLU A 78 -11.19 -1.29 4.22
N ASN A 79 -10.61 -0.26 4.87
CA ASN A 79 -9.66 -0.45 5.95
C ASN A 79 -10.30 -1.11 7.19
N THR A 80 -11.55 -0.75 7.53
CA THR A 80 -12.26 -1.40 8.64
C THR A 80 -12.59 -2.86 8.35
N GLU A 81 -12.97 -3.19 7.12
CA GLU A 81 -13.23 -4.57 6.69
C GLU A 81 -11.94 -5.41 6.71
N GLN A 82 -10.84 -4.87 6.19
CA GLN A 82 -9.52 -5.49 6.25
C GLN A 82 -9.09 -5.76 7.69
N LYS A 83 -9.29 -4.79 8.59
CA LYS A 83 -8.95 -4.94 10.00
C LYS A 83 -9.74 -6.08 10.64
N SER A 84 -11.05 -6.17 10.38
CA SER A 84 -11.88 -7.27 10.88
C SER A 84 -11.42 -8.64 10.35
N THR A 85 -11.04 -8.70 9.07
CA THR A 85 -10.52 -9.93 8.44
C THR A 85 -9.19 -10.37 9.07
N ILE A 86 -8.30 -9.42 9.37
CA ILE A 86 -7.02 -9.69 10.05
C ILE A 86 -7.26 -10.23 11.46
N GLU A 87 -8.18 -9.62 12.21
CA GLU A 87 -8.53 -10.09 13.56
C GLU A 87 -9.07 -11.52 13.56
N ASP A 88 -9.92 -11.87 12.57
CA ASP A 88 -10.45 -13.23 12.45
C ASP A 88 -9.38 -14.24 12.02
N LEU A 89 -8.48 -13.88 11.10
CA LEU A 89 -7.34 -14.74 10.73
C LEU A 89 -6.39 -14.98 11.92
N GLN A 90 -6.17 -13.98 12.78
CA GLN A 90 -5.38 -14.14 14.01
C GLN A 90 -6.04 -15.10 15.01
N ARG A 91 -7.38 -15.03 15.16
CA ARG A 91 -8.14 -15.99 15.98
C ARG A 91 -8.04 -17.41 15.44
N GLN A 92 -8.12 -17.58 14.12
CA GLN A 92 -7.95 -18.90 13.50
C GLN A 92 -6.53 -19.43 13.71
N LEU A 93 -5.51 -18.60 13.47
CA LEU A 93 -4.11 -19.00 13.66
C LEU A 93 -3.81 -19.42 15.10
N THR A 94 -4.32 -18.69 16.09
CA THR A 94 -4.16 -19.06 17.50
C THR A 94 -4.89 -20.35 17.85
N THR A 95 -6.05 -20.60 17.24
CA THR A 95 -6.80 -21.85 17.43
C THR A 95 -6.06 -23.05 16.82
N GLU A 96 -5.56 -22.91 15.60
CA GLU A 96 -4.77 -23.97 14.94
C GLU A 96 -3.45 -24.24 15.66
N ARG A 97 -2.80 -23.20 16.19
CA ARG A 97 -1.59 -23.37 17.00
C ARG A 97 -1.86 -24.21 18.25
N ARG A 98 -2.96 -23.96 18.95
CA ARG A 98 -3.38 -24.78 20.11
C ARG A 98 -3.69 -26.23 19.71
N ARG A 99 -4.28 -26.45 18.53
CA ARG A 99 -4.52 -27.80 18.01
C ARG A 99 -3.21 -28.52 17.71
N SER A 100 -2.24 -27.84 17.10
CA SER A 100 -0.89 -28.40 16.87
C SER A 100 -0.21 -28.75 18.18
N GLU A 101 -0.19 -27.82 19.15
CA GLU A 101 0.42 -28.04 20.46
C GLU A 101 -0.22 -29.23 21.18
N SER A 102 -1.55 -29.39 21.09
CA SER A 102 -2.27 -30.55 21.65
C SER A 102 -1.94 -31.86 20.93
N ALA A 103 -1.80 -31.83 19.60
CA ALA A 103 -1.44 -33.01 18.81
C ALA A 103 0.00 -33.43 19.10
N GLU A 104 0.93 -32.48 19.22
CA GLU A 104 2.33 -32.70 19.59
C GLU A 104 2.45 -33.32 20.99
N ALA A 105 1.70 -32.81 21.97
CA ALA A 105 1.64 -33.41 23.30
C ALA A 105 1.16 -34.87 23.25
N SER A 106 0.11 -35.14 22.46
CA SER A 106 -0.43 -36.51 22.30
C SER A 106 0.60 -37.46 21.65
N ILE A 107 1.37 -36.97 20.68
CA ILE A 107 2.44 -37.74 20.04
C ILE A 107 3.55 -38.05 21.06
N ALA A 108 3.94 -37.07 21.87
CA ALA A 108 4.98 -37.26 22.91
C ALA A 108 4.56 -38.30 23.96
N ASP A 109 3.30 -38.29 24.39
CA ASP A 109 2.76 -39.28 25.33
C ASP A 109 2.74 -40.69 24.71
N LEU A 110 2.34 -40.81 23.45
CA LEU A 110 2.36 -42.08 22.73
C LEU A 110 3.78 -42.62 22.56
N GLN A 111 4.75 -41.76 22.22
CA GLN A 111 6.16 -42.15 22.12
C GLN A 111 6.71 -42.64 23.47
N THR A 112 6.39 -41.95 24.56
CA THR A 112 6.79 -42.35 25.92
C THR A 112 6.19 -43.71 26.28
N THR A 113 4.91 -43.91 25.96
CA THR A 113 4.22 -45.19 26.19
C THR A 113 4.86 -46.32 25.39
N LEU A 114 5.17 -46.08 24.11
CA LEU A 114 5.83 -47.07 23.26
C LEU A 114 7.23 -47.43 23.76
N GLU A 115 8.03 -46.45 24.19
CA GLU A 115 9.35 -46.71 24.75
C GLU A 115 9.27 -47.51 26.06
N HIS A 116 8.28 -47.22 26.91
CA HIS A 116 8.03 -48.03 28.10
C HIS A 116 7.69 -49.49 27.73
N PHE A 117 6.77 -49.70 26.79
CA PHE A 117 6.44 -51.05 26.31
C PHE A 117 7.64 -51.78 25.71
N ARG A 118 8.47 -51.10 24.90
CA ARG A 118 9.70 -51.67 24.33
C ARG A 118 10.69 -52.08 25.43
N GLY A 119 10.84 -51.25 26.46
CA GLY A 119 11.67 -51.56 27.63
C GLY A 119 11.19 -52.81 28.37
N THR A 120 9.89 -52.91 28.62
CA THR A 120 9.28 -54.08 29.29
C THR A 120 9.45 -55.35 28.46
N LEU A 121 9.21 -55.31 27.15
CA LEU A 121 9.42 -56.47 26.28
C LEU A 121 10.87 -56.94 26.26
N ARG A 122 11.83 -56.01 26.27
CA ARG A 122 13.26 -56.34 26.34
C ARG A 122 13.66 -56.97 27.69
N ALA A 123 12.97 -56.64 28.77
CA ALA A 123 13.25 -57.21 30.09
C ALA A 123 12.66 -58.63 30.29
N VAL A 124 11.64 -58.98 29.50
CA VAL A 124 10.94 -60.28 29.59
C VAL A 124 11.49 -61.32 28.60
N MET A 125 12.12 -60.88 27.51
CA MET A 125 12.86 -61.74 26.57
C MET A 125 14.31 -61.94 27.02
#